data_AF-A0A535BUJ4-F1
#
_entry.id   AF-A0A535BUJ4-F1
#
_cell.length_a   1.000
_cell.length_b   1.000
_cell.length_c   1.000
_cell.angle_alpha   90.00
_cell.angle_beta   90.00
_cell.angle_gamma   90.00
#
_symmetry.space_group_name_H-M   'P 1'
#
loop_
_entity.id
_entity.type
_entity.pdbx_description
1 polymer ?
#
loop_
_entity_poly.entity_id
_entity_poly.type
_entity_poly.pdbx_seq_one_letter_code
_entity_poly.pdbx_strand_id
1 'polypeptide(L)' 'MTASAPHVEQADLTGDINTITASYIQSSVSRAEADHADALLVVLNTPGGISNSMDDIVTSL' A
#
# COMPACT_ATOMS: atom_id res chain seq x y z
N MET A 1 31.35 -2.84 -9.18
CA MET A 1 30.28 -2.70 -8.19
C MET A 1 29.00 -3.14 -8.87
N THR A 2 28.40 -4.26 -8.45
CA THR A 2 27.05 -4.65 -8.89
C THR A 2 26.07 -3.71 -8.21
N ALA A 3 25.32 -2.92 -8.98
CA ALA A 3 24.19 -2.17 -8.45
C ALA A 3 23.13 -3.18 -7.96
N SER A 4 22.60 -2.99 -6.75
CA SER A 4 21.44 -3.75 -6.31
C SER A 4 20.28 -3.43 -7.25
N ALA A 5 19.56 -4.45 -7.70
CA ALA A 5 18.36 -4.21 -8.48
C ALA A 5 17.34 -3.43 -7.63
N PRO A 6 16.56 -2.51 -8.22
CA PRO A 6 15.54 -1.78 -7.48
C PRO A 6 14.58 -2.76 -6.81
N HIS A 7 14.33 -2.57 -5.52
CA HIS A 7 13.41 -3.38 -4.74
C HIS A 7 12.05 -2.71 -4.69
N VAL A 8 11.01 -3.40 -5.18
CA VAL A 8 9.63 -2.90 -5.18
C VAL A 8 8.77 -3.86 -4.38
N GLU A 9 8.14 -3.35 -3.34
CA GLU A 9 7.12 -4.07 -2.58
C GLU A 9 5.77 -3.93 -3.29
N GLN A 10 4.97 -5.00 -3.33
CA GLN A 10 3.65 -4.99 -3.94
C GLN A 10 2.56 -5.28 -2.91
N ALA A 11 1.53 -4.45 -2.89
CA ALA A 11 0.32 -4.66 -2.10
C ALA A 11 -0.90 -4.78 -3.01
N ASP A 12 -1.51 -5.95 -3.05
CA ASP A 12 -2.77 -6.16 -3.76
C ASP A 12 -3.95 -5.86 -2.83
N LEU A 13 -4.87 -5.02 -3.29
CA LEU A 13 -6.09 -4.66 -2.56
C LEU A 13 -7.29 -4.92 -3.46
N THR A 14 -8.03 -5.98 -3.13
CA THR A 14 -9.24 -6.40 -3.86
C THR A 14 -10.44 -6.40 -2.90
N GLY A 15 -11.57 -5.85 -3.35
CA GLY A 15 -12.80 -5.76 -2.56
C GLY A 15 -13.13 -4.34 -2.09
N ASP A 16 -14.04 -4.21 -1.14
CA ASP A 16 -14.53 -2.91 -0.69
C ASP A 16 -13.51 -2.15 0.17
N ILE A 17 -13.47 -0.82 0.02
CA ILE A 17 -12.68 0.06 0.88
C ILE A 17 -13.35 0.22 2.24
N ASN A 18 -12.66 -0.22 3.29
CA ASN A 18 -13.08 -0.12 4.69
C ASN A 18 -11.87 0.05 5.62
N THR A 19 -12.10 0.04 6.93
CA THR A 19 -11.05 0.24 7.94
C THR A 19 -9.98 -0.86 7.96
N ILE A 20 -10.35 -2.10 7.57
CA ILE A 20 -9.42 -3.22 7.49
C ILE A 20 -8.48 -3.02 6.31
N THR A 21 -9.01 -2.68 5.14
CA THR A 21 -8.19 -2.42 3.95
C THR A 21 -7.30 -1.19 4.14
N ALA A 22 -7.75 -0.16 4.86
CA ALA A 22 -6.93 0.99 5.22
C ALA A 22 -5.76 0.61 6.13
N SER A 23 -6.02 -0.19 7.18
CA SER A 23 -4.97 -0.69 8.08
C SER A 23 -3.94 -1.57 7.36
N TYR A 24 -4.40 -2.33 6.35
CA TYR A 24 -3.52 -3.14 5.50
C TYR A 24 -2.56 -2.30 4.66
N ILE A 25 -3.04 -1.20 4.04
CA ILE A 25 -2.16 -0.29 3.29
C ILE A 25 -1.14 0.37 4.22
N GLN A 26 -1.57 0.85 5.39
CA GLN A 26 -0.65 1.41 6.40
C GLN A 26 0.45 0.41 6.77
N SER A 27 0.08 -0.86 6.99
CA SER A 27 1.06 -1.92 7.29
C SER A 27 2.00 -2.21 6.13
N SER A 28 1.50 -2.12 4.88
CA SER A 28 2.29 -2.33 3.67
C SER A 28 3.31 -1.20 3.46
N VAL A 29 2.92 0.04 3.74
CA VAL A 29 3.82 1.21 3.72
C VAL A 29 4.92 1.04 4.76
N SER A 30 4.56 0.79 6.03
CA SER A 30 5.56 0.60 7.10
C SER A 30 6.54 -0.52 6.79
N ARG A 31 6.08 -1.59 6.12
CA ARG A 31 6.94 -2.68 5.69
C ARG A 31 7.89 -2.26 4.55
N ALA A 32 7.39 -1.59 3.53
CA ALA A 32 8.22 -1.08 2.43
C ALA A 32 9.30 -0.11 2.94
N GLU A 33 8.97 0.73 3.91
CA GLU A 33 9.96 1.61 4.58
C GLU A 33 10.99 0.81 5.37
N ALA A 34 10.56 -0.17 6.18
CA ALA A 34 11.46 -1.01 6.97
C ALA A 34 12.42 -1.83 6.08
N ASP A 35 11.90 -2.33 4.96
CA ASP A 35 12.63 -3.11 3.97
C ASP A 35 13.48 -2.24 3.01
N HIS A 36 13.46 -0.90 3.21
CA HIS A 36 14.15 0.09 2.37
C HIS A 36 13.85 -0.10 0.87
N ALA A 37 12.59 -0.43 0.55
CA ALA A 37 12.15 -0.57 -0.82
C ALA A 37 12.24 0.78 -1.55
N ASP A 38 12.61 0.75 -2.83
CA ASP A 38 12.66 1.92 -3.69
C ASP A 38 11.25 2.42 -4.06
N ALA A 39 10.25 1.53 -4.00
CA ALA A 39 8.84 1.85 -4.24
C ALA A 39 7.88 0.83 -3.61
N LEU A 40 6.63 1.27 -3.39
CA LEU A 40 5.47 0.44 -3.11
C LEU A 40 4.49 0.50 -4.29
N LEU A 41 4.23 -0.63 -4.93
CA LEU A 41 3.21 -0.78 -5.95
C LEU A 41 1.89 -1.24 -5.30
N VAL A 42 0.88 -0.38 -5.32
CA VAL A 42 -0.46 -0.73 -4.85
C VAL A 42 -1.35 -1.06 -6.04
N VAL A 43 -1.81 -2.31 -6.13
CA VAL A 43 -2.74 -2.76 -7.17
C VAL A 43 -4.16 -2.74 -6.61
N LEU A 44 -4.96 -1.79 -7.08
CA LEU A 44 -6.31 -1.55 -6.59
C LEU A 44 -7.37 -2.17 -7.53
N ASN A 45 -8.13 -3.13 -7.02
CA ASN A 45 -9.32 -3.67 -7.68
C ASN A 45 -10.53 -3.57 -6.73
N THR A 46 -11.10 -2.37 -6.65
CA THR A 46 -12.13 -2.04 -5.68
C THR A 46 -13.32 -1.38 -6.37
N PRO A 47 -14.58 -1.76 -6.06
CA PRO A 47 -15.76 -1.03 -6.53
C PRO A 47 -15.92 0.35 -5.83
N GLY A 48 -15.23 0.57 -4.71
CA GLY A 48 -15.29 1.77 -3.89
C GLY A 48 -15.46 1.42 -2.40
N GLY A 49 -15.92 2.37 -1.59
CA GLY A 49 -16.23 2.12 -0.18
C GLY A 49 -16.38 3.40 0.64
N ILE A 50 -15.96 3.33 1.91
CA ILE A 50 -16.16 4.41 2.88
C ILE A 50 -15.14 5.54 2.62
N SER A 51 -15.61 6.77 2.43
CA SER A 51 -14.75 7.93 2.11
C SER A 51 -13.65 8.16 3.15
N ASN A 52 -13.96 8.11 4.45
CA ASN A 52 -12.94 8.26 5.50
C ASN A 52 -11.84 7.20 5.42
N SER A 53 -12.17 5.95 5.09
CA SER A 53 -11.16 4.89 4.91
C SER A 53 -10.32 5.12 3.67
N MET A 54 -10.87 5.74 2.63
CA MET A 54 -10.09 6.18 1.47
C MET A 54 -9.15 7.34 1.84
N ASP A 55 -9.62 8.30 2.64
CA ASP A 55 -8.80 9.42 3.14
C ASP A 55 -7.64 8.92 4.01
N ASP A 56 -7.89 7.92 4.86
CA ASP A 56 -6.86 7.26 5.67
C ASP A 56 -5.80 6.57 4.78
N ILE A 57 -6.22 5.90 3.71
CA ILE A 57 -5.32 5.28 2.73
C ILE A 57 -4.46 6.35 2.05
N VAL A 58 -5.08 7.41 1.53
CA VAL A 58 -4.37 8.51 0.85
C VAL A 58 -3.39 9.20 1.78
N THR A 59 -3.72 9.38 3.05
CA THR A 59 -2.85 10.01 4.04
C THR A 59 -1.64 9.13 4.42
N SER A 60 -1.76 7.81 4.24
CA SER A 60 -0.68 6.85 4.56
C SER A 60 0.33 6.63 3.45
N LEU A 61 0.04 7.07 2.22
CA LEU A 61 0.91 6.97 1.05
C LEU A 61 1.74 8.25 0.87
#